data_AF-A0A1G2F6E0-F1
#
_entry.id   AF-A0A1G2F6E0-F1
#
_cell.length_a   1.000
_cell.length_b   1.000
_cell.length_c   1.000
_cell.angle_alpha   90.00
_cell.angle_beta   90.00
_cell.angle_gamma   90.00
#
_symmetry.space_group_name_H-M   'P 1'
#
loop_
_entity.id
_entity.type
_entity.pdbx_description
1 polymer ?
#
loop_
_entity_poly.entity_id
_entity_poly.type
_entity_poly.pdbx_seq_one_letter_code
_entity_poly.pdbx_strand_id
1 'polypeptide(L)'
;MDAFEKQQRIESINGIIKVRWFIVAIIVGLGFILKAKYFGWVGGFQGDFLSGYLKMGAFGLAAFGYNFIFWFFMRRLRRRPIEKISDRALNIMAALQIIPDQLMFTLVYYNTGTVDGMSFLFYFISVFLASSIYKSKGIILTGLLSGFFYTGLLIVEYQGLIPHLNTYQGVTLFGSPYVTRGKIISFIFYIGIMTFAAAFLSNLIRNREKKLREQRDQLSGQTQLLTVQTQELTETRDYLHEALTKSDKARSELEKTKEEQQKTNLELKAKLEEVEKYGQVTTGRELKMIELKDKIKTLEQRIGDLEKK
;
A
#
# COMPACT_ATOMS: atom_id res chain seq x y z
N MET A 1 7.21 11.65 14.59
CA MET A 1 6.95 11.12 13.23
C MET A 1 5.68 10.29 13.26
N ASP A 2 4.86 10.32 12.21
CA ASP A 2 3.70 9.40 12.09
C ASP A 2 4.19 7.94 11.95
N ALA A 3 3.36 6.95 12.32
CA ALA A 3 3.68 5.53 12.25
C ALA A 3 4.13 5.11 10.84
N PHE A 4 3.52 5.70 9.81
CA PHE A 4 3.92 5.49 8.42
C PHE A 4 5.32 6.04 8.12
N GLU A 5 5.63 7.28 8.52
CA GLU A 5 6.99 7.85 8.35
C GLU A 5 8.05 7.01 9.07
N LYS A 6 7.71 6.45 10.24
CA LYS A 6 8.59 5.52 10.96
C LYS A 6 8.82 4.23 10.18
N GLN A 7 7.75 3.63 9.64
CA GLN A 7 7.84 2.42 8.85
C GLN A 7 8.71 2.64 7.60
N GLN A 8 8.46 3.73 6.86
CA GLN A 8 9.25 4.08 5.68
C GLN A 8 10.74 4.23 6.03
N ARG A 9 11.06 4.89 7.13
CA ARG A 9 12.46 4.99 7.60
C ARG A 9 13.08 3.65 7.93
N ILE A 10 12.35 2.77 8.61
CA ILE A 10 12.81 1.42 8.93
C ILE A 10 13.08 0.63 7.63
N GLU A 11 12.21 0.74 6.64
CA GLU A 11 12.37 0.14 5.33
C GLU A 11 13.58 0.70 4.58
N SER A 12 13.79 2.02 4.57
CA SER A 12 14.97 2.66 3.99
C SER A 12 16.27 2.19 4.65
N ILE A 13 16.32 2.17 5.99
CA ILE A 13 17.48 1.70 6.78
C ILE A 13 17.79 0.23 6.44
N ASN A 14 16.77 -0.61 6.34
CA ASN A 14 16.93 -2.02 5.96
C ASN A 14 17.40 -2.17 4.50
N GLY A 15 16.86 -1.38 3.58
CA GLY A 15 17.28 -1.35 2.19
C GLY A 15 18.76 -1.02 2.06
N ILE A 16 19.24 -0.03 2.82
CA ILE A 16 20.64 0.40 2.80
C ILE A 16 21.57 -0.69 3.33
N ILE A 17 21.20 -1.39 4.40
CA ILE A 17 21.98 -2.53 4.90
C ILE A 17 22.17 -3.58 3.79
N LYS A 18 21.14 -3.86 2.99
CA LYS A 18 21.24 -4.78 1.84
C LYS A 18 22.18 -4.26 0.75
N VAL A 19 22.00 -3.00 0.36
CA VAL A 19 22.84 -2.35 -0.66
C VAL A 19 24.31 -2.29 -0.23
N ARG A 20 24.58 -2.11 1.06
CA ARG A 20 25.95 -2.09 1.61
C ARG A 20 26.71 -3.39 1.41
N TRP A 21 26.07 -4.56 1.56
CA TRP A 21 26.74 -5.83 1.28
C TRP A 21 27.32 -5.84 -0.14
N PHE A 22 26.56 -5.31 -1.09
CA PHE A 22 26.98 -5.21 -2.48
C PHE A 22 28.07 -4.14 -2.69
N ILE A 23 27.93 -2.95 -2.10
CA ILE A 23 28.95 -1.89 -2.19
C ILE A 23 30.29 -2.37 -1.61
N VAL A 24 30.27 -2.96 -0.41
CA VAL A 24 31.49 -3.47 0.25
C VAL A 24 32.12 -4.57 -0.60
N ALA A 25 31.31 -5.51 -1.12
CA ALA A 25 31.81 -6.55 -2.01
C ALA A 25 32.47 -5.99 -3.28
N ILE A 26 31.88 -4.96 -3.90
CA ILE A 26 32.46 -4.28 -5.07
C ILE A 26 33.76 -3.57 -4.71
N ILE A 27 33.79 -2.78 -3.63
CA ILE A 27 34.99 -2.01 -3.23
C ILE A 27 36.14 -2.97 -2.91
N VAL A 28 35.86 -4.02 -2.15
CA VAL A 28 36.83 -5.06 -1.80
C VAL A 28 37.30 -5.78 -3.06
N GLY A 29 36.37 -6.23 -3.93
CA GLY A 29 36.68 -6.91 -5.19
C GLY A 29 37.54 -6.06 -6.13
N LEU A 30 37.16 -4.79 -6.34
CA LEU A 30 37.97 -3.83 -7.09
C LEU A 30 39.35 -3.64 -6.44
N GLY A 31 39.41 -3.54 -5.11
CA GLY A 31 40.66 -3.46 -4.37
C GLY A 31 41.59 -4.66 -4.60
N PHE A 32 41.04 -5.89 -4.62
CA PHE A 32 41.78 -7.10 -4.94
C PHE A 32 42.26 -7.13 -6.40
N ILE A 33 41.41 -6.71 -7.34
CA ILE A 33 41.74 -6.66 -8.78
C ILE A 33 42.84 -5.64 -9.07
N LEU A 34 42.74 -4.44 -8.50
CA LEU A 34 43.74 -3.38 -8.71
C LEU A 34 45.11 -3.76 -8.13
N LYS A 35 45.14 -4.61 -7.10
CA LYS A 35 46.37 -5.19 -6.54
C LYS A 35 46.91 -6.39 -7.33
N ALA A 36 46.09 -7.02 -8.18
CA ALA A 36 46.53 -8.18 -8.94
C ALA A 36 47.66 -7.77 -9.90
N LYS A 37 48.75 -8.55 -9.86
CA LYS A 37 50.05 -8.31 -10.52
C LYS A 37 49.97 -7.92 -12.01
N TYR A 38 48.87 -8.23 -12.68
CA TYR A 38 48.66 -8.02 -14.10
C TYR A 38 48.35 -6.57 -14.51
N PHE A 39 47.97 -5.68 -13.59
CA PHE A 39 47.56 -4.31 -13.95
C PHE A 39 48.68 -3.26 -13.85
N GLY A 40 49.89 -3.62 -13.38
CA GLY A 40 51.00 -2.65 -13.25
C GLY A 40 50.73 -1.48 -12.28
N TRP A 41 49.59 -1.48 -11.59
CA TRP A 41 49.24 -0.55 -10.53
C TRP A 41 50.01 -0.91 -9.26
N VAL A 42 51.19 -0.32 -9.10
CA VAL A 42 52.04 -0.53 -7.90
C VAL A 42 51.65 0.42 -6.76
N GLY A 43 50.81 1.42 -7.03
CA GLY A 43 50.43 2.42 -6.05
C GLY A 43 48.99 2.28 -5.54
N GLY A 44 48.87 2.37 -4.23
CA GLY A 44 47.69 2.00 -3.45
C GLY A 44 48.02 0.80 -2.56
N PHE A 45 48.09 1.02 -1.24
CA PHE A 45 48.60 0.08 -0.24
C PHE A 45 50.08 -0.30 -0.43
N GLN A 46 50.98 0.65 -0.18
CA GLN A 46 52.43 0.39 -0.10
C GLN A 46 52.74 -0.68 0.99
N GLY A 47 53.68 -1.57 0.64
CA GLY A 47 54.11 -2.72 1.42
C GLY A 47 54.19 -4.00 0.58
N ASP A 48 54.80 -5.05 1.13
CA ASP A 48 54.88 -6.37 0.47
C ASP A 48 53.52 -6.82 -0.05
N PHE A 49 53.51 -7.58 -1.16
CA PHE A 49 52.31 -8.09 -1.83
C PHE A 49 51.28 -8.63 -0.82
N LEU A 50 51.76 -9.41 0.16
CA LEU A 50 50.95 -9.97 1.25
C LEU A 50 50.29 -8.91 2.14
N SER A 51 51.02 -7.86 2.51
CA SER A 51 50.53 -6.81 3.42
C SER A 51 49.39 -5.98 2.82
N GLY A 52 49.39 -5.77 1.49
CA GLY A 52 48.34 -5.02 0.80
C GLY A 52 47.01 -5.78 0.79
N TYR A 53 47.05 -7.08 0.50
CA TYR A 53 45.86 -7.93 0.58
C TYR A 53 45.34 -8.09 2.00
N LEU A 54 46.24 -8.19 2.99
CA LEU A 54 45.84 -8.24 4.40
C LEU A 54 45.13 -6.96 4.85
N LYS A 55 45.64 -5.78 4.46
CA LYS A 55 44.99 -4.49 4.77
C LYS A 55 43.62 -4.39 4.08
N MET A 56 43.50 -4.77 2.80
CA MET A 56 42.22 -4.83 2.09
C MET A 56 41.23 -5.82 2.71
N GLY A 57 41.72 -7.00 3.09
CA GLY A 57 40.94 -8.03 3.78
C GLY A 57 40.45 -7.54 5.14
N ALA A 58 41.32 -6.88 5.92
CA ALA A 58 40.96 -6.27 7.20
C ALA A 58 39.91 -5.17 7.04
N PHE A 59 40.04 -4.32 6.01
CA PHE A 59 39.03 -3.31 5.67
C PHE A 59 37.69 -3.94 5.28
N GLY A 60 37.71 -4.96 4.42
CA GLY A 60 36.51 -5.71 4.06
C GLY A 60 35.85 -6.36 5.27
N LEU A 61 36.62 -7.02 6.13
CA LEU A 61 36.12 -7.66 7.36
C LEU A 61 35.55 -6.63 8.34
N ALA A 62 36.21 -5.50 8.55
CA ALA A 62 35.68 -4.42 9.38
C ALA A 62 34.36 -3.88 8.80
N ALA A 63 34.30 -3.70 7.48
CA ALA A 63 33.13 -3.19 6.79
C ALA A 63 31.93 -4.14 6.86
N PHE A 64 32.17 -5.43 6.61
CA PHE A 64 31.16 -6.47 6.77
C PHE A 64 30.76 -6.65 8.24
N GLY A 65 31.70 -6.56 9.17
CA GLY A 65 31.47 -6.69 10.60
C GLY A 65 30.52 -5.62 11.14
N TYR A 66 30.78 -4.34 10.86
CA TYR A 66 29.86 -3.29 11.32
C TYR A 66 28.50 -3.38 10.61
N ASN A 67 28.45 -3.74 9.32
CA ASN A 67 27.18 -3.89 8.62
C ASN A 67 26.36 -5.07 9.17
N PHE A 68 27.04 -6.14 9.59
CA PHE A 68 26.44 -7.26 10.31
C PHE A 68 25.83 -6.83 11.64
N ILE A 69 26.51 -5.96 12.40
CA ILE A 69 25.97 -5.37 13.63
C ILE A 69 24.67 -4.62 13.34
N PHE A 70 24.63 -3.76 12.30
CA PHE A 70 23.39 -3.07 11.91
C PHE A 70 22.28 -4.02 11.48
N TRP A 71 22.61 -5.04 10.68
CA TRP A 71 21.65 -6.06 10.26
C TRP A 71 21.05 -6.79 11.47
N PHE A 72 21.87 -7.17 12.44
CA PHE A 72 21.43 -7.82 13.67
C PHE A 72 20.53 -6.91 14.52
N PHE A 73 20.93 -5.66 14.72
CA PHE A 73 20.11 -4.67 15.45
C PHE A 73 18.76 -4.44 14.77
N MET A 74 18.73 -4.30 13.45
CA MET A 74 17.48 -4.10 12.71
C MET A 74 16.58 -5.33 12.73
N ARG A 75 17.16 -6.55 12.69
CA ARG A 75 16.41 -7.79 12.85
C ARG A 75 15.73 -7.87 14.23
N ARG A 76 16.41 -7.40 15.29
CA ARG A 76 15.83 -7.29 16.63
C ARG A 76 14.76 -6.21 16.71
N LEU A 77 14.97 -5.06 16.06
CA LEU A 77 14.03 -3.94 16.05
C LEU A 77 12.72 -4.28 15.33
N ARG A 78 12.80 -5.03 14.22
CA ARG A 78 11.63 -5.49 13.45
C ARG A 78 10.66 -6.36 14.26
N ARG A 79 11.13 -7.01 15.33
CA ARG A 79 10.28 -7.82 16.22
C ARG A 79 9.47 -6.98 17.21
N ARG A 80 9.74 -5.68 17.33
CA ARG A 80 9.01 -4.79 18.25
C ARG A 80 7.86 -4.09 17.51
N PRO A 81 6.73 -3.82 18.19
CA PRO A 81 5.67 -3.00 17.61
C PRO A 81 6.20 -1.59 17.33
N ILE A 82 5.79 -1.02 16.18
CA ILE A 82 6.32 0.24 15.63
C ILE A 82 6.16 1.41 16.61
N GLU A 83 5.08 1.40 17.38
CA GLU A 83 4.75 2.41 18.39
C GLU A 83 5.81 2.54 19.49
N LYS A 84 6.46 1.42 19.86
CA LYS A 84 7.48 1.39 20.92
C LYS A 84 8.86 1.82 20.45
N ILE A 85 9.02 2.12 19.16
CA ILE A 85 10.31 2.54 18.58
C ILE A 85 10.45 4.06 18.74
N SER A 86 11.47 4.45 19.51
CA SER A 86 11.81 5.86 19.73
C SER A 86 12.37 6.54 18.48
N ASP A 87 11.87 7.73 18.17
CA ASP A 87 12.34 8.57 17.06
C ASP A 87 13.83 8.90 17.21
N ARG A 88 14.31 9.07 18.44
CA ARG A 88 15.73 9.32 18.74
C ARG A 88 16.60 8.14 18.33
N ALA A 89 16.17 6.91 18.62
CA ALA A 89 16.90 5.70 18.26
C ALA A 89 17.02 5.57 16.73
N LEU A 90 15.96 5.87 15.97
CA LEU A 90 16.00 5.88 14.50
C LEU A 90 16.95 6.94 13.94
N ASN A 91 16.96 8.14 14.51
CA ASN A 91 17.89 9.21 14.09
C ASN A 91 19.36 8.84 14.39
N ILE A 92 19.62 8.27 15.57
CA ILE A 92 20.95 7.81 15.97
C ILE A 92 21.42 6.68 15.04
N MET A 93 20.56 5.69 14.75
CA MET A 93 20.91 4.62 13.81
C MET A 93 21.20 5.15 12.41
N ALA A 94 20.40 6.09 11.91
CA ALA A 94 20.68 6.73 10.63
C ALA A 94 22.05 7.43 10.62
N ALA A 95 22.39 8.16 11.68
CA ALA A 95 23.68 8.86 11.78
C ALA A 95 24.85 7.89 11.90
N LEU A 96 24.70 6.85 12.73
CA LEU A 96 25.64 5.75 12.87
C LEU A 96 25.79 4.94 11.59
N GLN A 97 24.85 5.02 10.66
CA GLN A 97 25.03 4.44 9.34
C GLN A 97 25.96 5.32 8.50
N ILE A 98 25.67 6.60 8.32
CA ILE A 98 26.40 7.43 7.35
C ILE A 98 27.82 7.80 7.81
N ILE A 99 28.03 8.09 9.09
CA ILE A 99 29.34 8.58 9.58
C ILE A 99 30.44 7.51 9.40
N PRO A 100 30.25 6.24 9.82
CA PRO A 100 31.24 5.18 9.59
C PRO A 100 31.48 4.88 8.11
N ASP A 101 30.46 4.97 7.25
CA ASP A 101 30.63 4.80 5.81
C ASP A 101 31.57 5.87 5.26
N GLN A 102 31.40 7.12 5.66
CA GLN A 102 32.28 8.20 5.23
C GLN A 102 33.70 8.01 5.75
N LEU A 103 33.88 7.66 7.02
CA LEU A 103 35.20 7.34 7.57
C LEU A 103 35.87 6.18 6.80
N MET A 104 35.09 5.15 6.46
CA MET A 104 35.58 4.03 5.66
C MET A 104 36.00 4.48 4.26
N PHE A 105 35.21 5.34 3.61
CA PHE A 105 35.57 5.91 2.31
C PHE A 105 36.79 6.83 2.41
N THR A 106 36.96 7.59 3.49
CA THR A 106 38.18 8.37 3.78
C THR A 106 39.40 7.46 3.88
N LEU A 107 39.28 6.35 4.61
CA LEU A 107 40.36 5.37 4.77
C LEU A 107 40.70 4.68 3.45
N VAL A 108 39.70 4.26 2.68
CA VAL A 108 39.91 3.71 1.34
C VAL A 108 40.59 4.74 0.45
N TYR A 109 40.11 5.98 0.43
CA TYR A 109 40.66 7.05 -0.38
C TYR A 109 42.13 7.33 -0.04
N TYR A 110 42.46 7.44 1.24
CA TYR A 110 43.83 7.57 1.72
C TYR A 110 44.72 6.44 1.21
N ASN A 111 44.29 5.18 1.41
CA ASN A 111 45.10 4.02 1.06
C ASN A 111 45.25 3.80 -0.45
N THR A 112 44.34 4.34 -1.27
CA THR A 112 44.44 4.29 -2.75
C THR A 112 45.35 5.38 -3.33
N GLY A 113 45.87 6.27 -2.50
CA GLY A 113 46.60 7.47 -2.92
C GLY A 113 45.62 8.60 -3.24
N THR A 114 45.68 9.62 -2.42
CA THR A 114 44.72 10.74 -2.31
C THR A 114 44.71 11.63 -3.56
N VAL A 115 45.73 12.48 -3.75
CA VAL A 115 45.83 13.49 -4.82
C VAL A 115 45.84 12.82 -6.19
N ASP A 116 46.46 11.65 -6.26
CA ASP A 116 46.64 10.87 -7.49
C ASP A 116 45.41 10.03 -7.85
N GLY A 117 44.65 9.55 -6.85
CA GLY A 117 43.55 8.62 -7.04
C GLY A 117 42.20 9.25 -7.34
N MET A 118 41.32 8.46 -7.97
CA MET A 118 39.92 8.84 -8.25
C MET A 118 38.92 8.31 -7.21
N SER A 119 39.39 7.69 -6.12
CA SER A 119 38.51 7.07 -5.11
C SER A 119 37.66 8.08 -4.33
N PHE A 120 37.84 9.38 -4.54
CA PHE A 120 36.95 10.43 -4.03
C PHE A 120 35.48 10.24 -4.46
N LEU A 121 35.24 9.53 -5.57
CA LEU A 121 33.89 9.19 -6.05
C LEU A 121 33.08 8.39 -5.01
N PHE A 122 33.72 7.66 -4.09
CA PHE A 122 33.01 6.92 -3.04
C PHE A 122 32.24 7.83 -2.07
N TYR A 123 32.66 9.09 -1.89
CA TYR A 123 31.87 10.05 -1.12
C TYR A 123 30.51 10.34 -1.75
N PHE A 124 30.36 10.24 -3.08
CA PHE A 124 29.07 10.41 -3.75
C PHE A 124 28.09 9.29 -3.39
N ILE A 125 28.60 8.08 -3.18
CA ILE A 125 27.79 6.95 -2.71
C ILE A 125 27.21 7.27 -1.33
N SER A 126 27.99 7.85 -0.42
CA SER A 126 27.49 8.23 0.92
C SER A 126 26.35 9.26 0.85
N VAL A 127 26.46 10.27 -0.02
CA VAL A 127 25.43 11.30 -0.23
C VAL A 127 24.19 10.70 -0.86
N PHE A 128 24.36 9.78 -1.81
CA PHE A 128 23.25 9.07 -2.43
C PHE A 128 22.51 8.19 -1.42
N LEU A 129 23.22 7.42 -0.60
CA LEU A 129 22.61 6.62 0.50
C LEU A 129 21.89 7.53 1.50
N ALA A 130 22.46 8.68 1.84
CA ALA A 130 21.81 9.67 2.69
C ALA A 130 20.49 10.20 2.11
N SER A 131 20.35 10.30 0.78
CA SER A 131 19.11 10.76 0.16
C SER A 131 17.91 9.82 0.31
N SER A 132 18.17 8.54 0.59
CA SER A 132 17.16 7.52 0.90
C SER A 132 16.66 7.62 2.36
N ILE A 133 17.54 7.99 3.29
CA ILE A 133 17.19 8.06 4.73
C ILE A 133 16.67 9.44 5.12
N TYR A 134 17.41 10.48 4.74
CA TYR A 134 17.23 11.81 5.28
C TYR A 134 16.32 12.67 4.41
N LYS A 135 15.77 13.72 5.07
CA LYS A 135 15.21 14.88 4.38
C LYS A 135 16.37 15.78 3.90
N SER A 136 16.10 16.82 3.12
CA SER A 136 17.14 17.66 2.49
C SER A 136 18.23 18.13 3.45
N LYS A 137 17.87 18.52 4.68
CA LYS A 137 18.83 18.96 5.70
C LYS A 137 19.90 17.91 6.03
N GLY A 138 19.51 16.63 6.17
CA GLY A 138 20.47 15.56 6.47
C GLY A 138 21.33 15.19 5.26
N ILE A 139 20.80 15.34 4.04
CA ILE A 139 21.56 15.17 2.80
C ILE A 139 22.63 16.25 2.69
N ILE A 140 22.26 17.51 2.92
CA ILE A 140 23.17 18.66 2.93
C ILE A 140 24.27 18.45 3.99
N LEU A 141 23.89 18.06 5.20
CA LEU A 141 24.86 17.79 6.27
C LEU A 141 25.83 16.67 5.89
N THR A 142 25.34 15.61 5.22
CA THR A 142 26.18 14.51 4.72
C THR A 142 27.17 15.01 3.67
N GLY A 143 26.73 15.85 2.73
CA GLY A 143 27.59 16.46 1.73
C GLY A 143 28.67 17.37 2.32
N LEU A 144 28.30 18.20 3.31
CA LEU A 144 29.26 19.02 4.06
C LEU A 144 30.27 18.16 4.81
N LEU A 145 29.82 17.08 5.44
CA LEU A 145 30.70 16.15 6.16
C LEU A 145 31.67 15.41 5.21
N SER A 146 31.21 15.01 4.02
CA SER A 146 32.08 14.51 2.94
C SER A 146 33.13 15.54 2.54
N GLY A 147 32.72 16.81 2.34
CA GLY A 147 33.62 17.92 2.04
C GLY A 147 34.67 18.12 3.12
N PHE A 148 34.25 18.06 4.38
CA PHE A 148 35.14 18.17 5.55
C PHE A 148 36.16 17.03 5.59
N PHE A 149 35.73 15.77 5.49
CA PHE A 149 36.65 14.63 5.53
C PHE A 149 37.63 14.62 4.35
N TYR A 150 37.15 14.90 3.14
CA TYR A 150 38.00 14.97 1.96
C TYR A 150 39.06 16.08 2.07
N THR A 151 38.61 17.29 2.40
CA THR A 151 39.48 18.47 2.50
C THR A 151 40.45 18.33 3.66
N GLY A 152 39.96 17.86 4.81
CA GLY A 152 40.79 17.60 5.99
C GLY A 152 41.89 16.59 5.70
N LEU A 153 41.57 15.48 5.02
CA LEU A 153 42.57 14.48 4.64
C LEU A 153 43.67 15.07 3.74
N LEU A 154 43.28 15.82 2.69
CA LEU A 154 44.25 16.45 1.80
C LEU A 154 45.12 17.49 2.48
N ILE A 155 44.57 18.29 3.40
CA ILE A 155 45.35 19.29 4.15
C ILE A 155 46.35 18.60 5.08
N VAL A 156 45.90 17.60 5.84
CA VAL A 156 46.74 16.84 6.78
C VAL A 156 47.90 16.16 6.03
N GLU A 157 47.63 15.59 4.87
CA GLU A 157 48.65 14.99 4.02
C GLU A 157 49.58 16.03 3.40
N TYR A 158 49.06 17.15 2.89
CA TYR A 158 49.87 18.24 2.34
C TYR A 158 50.84 18.83 3.37
N GLN A 159 50.43 18.88 4.63
CA GLN A 159 51.28 19.29 5.75
C GLN A 159 52.33 18.24 6.15
N GLY A 160 52.29 17.04 5.57
CA GLY A 160 53.19 15.94 5.91
C GLY A 160 52.89 15.27 7.25
N LEU A 161 51.72 15.53 7.86
CA LEU A 161 51.32 14.89 9.12
C LEU A 161 51.04 13.39 8.95
N ILE A 162 50.64 12.99 7.73
CA ILE A 162 50.49 11.59 7.32
C ILE A 162 51.34 11.35 6.07
N PRO A 163 51.91 10.14 5.89
CA PRO A 163 52.73 9.85 4.73
C PRO A 163 51.87 9.79 3.47
N HIS A 164 52.37 10.43 2.40
CA HIS A 164 51.73 10.37 1.09
C HIS A 164 51.97 9.00 0.43
N LEU A 165 50.89 8.42 -0.11
CA LEU A 165 50.92 7.14 -0.81
C LEU A 165 50.74 7.40 -2.31
N ASN A 166 51.80 7.22 -3.10
CA ASN A 166 51.72 7.36 -4.55
C ASN A 166 50.82 6.27 -5.14
N THR A 167 49.89 6.65 -6.04
CA THR A 167 49.05 5.70 -6.79
C THR A 167 49.74 5.21 -8.07
N TYR A 168 50.56 6.04 -8.69
CA TYR A 168 51.22 5.72 -9.95
C TYR A 168 52.74 5.85 -9.82
N GLN A 169 53.49 4.92 -10.42
CA GLN A 169 54.94 5.02 -10.46
C GLN A 169 55.36 6.18 -11.38
N GLY A 170 56.28 7.02 -10.91
CA GLY A 170 56.88 8.10 -11.70
C GLY A 170 56.05 9.38 -11.83
N VAL A 171 54.84 9.43 -11.24
CA VAL A 171 54.02 10.64 -11.17
C VAL A 171 53.93 11.07 -9.71
N THR A 172 54.45 12.26 -9.39
CA THR A 172 54.32 12.86 -8.06
C THR A 172 53.62 14.20 -8.20
N LEU A 173 52.30 14.21 -7.98
CA LEU A 173 51.51 15.45 -7.93
C LEU A 173 51.50 16.07 -6.53
N PHE A 174 51.96 15.30 -5.54
CA PHE A 174 52.08 15.70 -4.14
C PHE A 174 53.08 16.85 -3.94
N GLY A 175 52.84 17.67 -2.92
CA GLY A 175 53.67 18.83 -2.58
C GLY A 175 53.35 20.11 -3.36
N SER A 176 52.64 20.03 -4.50
CA SER A 176 52.20 21.23 -5.22
C SER A 176 50.99 21.89 -4.54
N PRO A 177 51.11 23.16 -4.08
CA PRO A 177 49.98 23.89 -3.50
C PRO A 177 48.87 24.11 -4.53
N TYR A 178 49.22 24.27 -5.81
CA TYR A 178 48.26 24.50 -6.88
C TYR A 178 47.39 23.27 -7.14
N VAL A 179 48.00 22.08 -7.19
CA VAL A 179 47.26 20.83 -7.40
C VAL A 179 46.34 20.54 -6.22
N THR A 180 46.86 20.67 -4.99
CA THR A 180 46.08 20.43 -3.77
C THR A 180 44.87 21.37 -3.68
N ARG A 181 45.07 22.68 -3.89
CA ARG A 181 43.97 23.65 -3.91
C ARG A 181 42.99 23.37 -5.04
N GLY A 182 43.48 23.05 -6.23
CA GLY A 182 42.65 22.69 -7.38
C GLY A 182 41.73 21.50 -7.06
N LYS A 183 42.28 20.42 -6.50
CA LYS A 183 41.51 19.23 -6.09
C LYS A 183 40.47 19.53 -5.03
N ILE A 184 40.81 20.31 -4.01
CA ILE A 184 39.86 20.74 -2.96
C ILE A 184 38.70 21.53 -3.60
N ILE A 185 39.00 22.54 -4.42
CA ILE A 185 37.99 23.37 -5.07
C ILE A 185 37.10 22.51 -5.99
N SER A 186 37.70 21.69 -6.84
CA SER A 186 36.96 20.78 -7.74
C SER A 186 36.07 19.82 -6.96
N PHE A 187 36.57 19.21 -5.89
CA PHE A 187 35.78 18.28 -5.09
C PHE A 187 34.62 18.98 -4.37
N ILE A 188 34.85 20.15 -3.76
CA ILE A 188 33.78 20.94 -3.12
C ILE A 188 32.68 21.27 -4.14
N PHE A 189 33.07 21.63 -5.37
CA PHE A 189 32.11 21.89 -6.44
C PHE A 189 31.33 20.62 -6.83
N TYR A 190 32.02 19.49 -7.04
CA TYR A 190 31.38 18.23 -7.41
C TYR A 190 30.45 17.70 -6.31
N ILE A 191 30.91 17.66 -5.06
CA ILE A 191 30.08 17.21 -3.93
C ILE A 191 28.93 18.19 -3.70
N GLY A 192 29.13 19.49 -3.94
CA GLY A 192 28.09 20.51 -3.88
C GLY A 192 26.97 20.26 -4.89
N ILE A 193 27.31 20.05 -6.16
CA ILE A 193 26.36 19.69 -7.22
C ILE A 193 25.65 18.39 -6.88
N MET A 194 26.40 17.34 -6.50
CA MET A 194 25.82 16.04 -6.18
C MET A 194 24.85 16.12 -4.99
N THR A 195 25.21 16.88 -3.95
CA THR A 195 24.38 17.09 -2.77
C THR A 195 23.12 17.87 -3.11
N PHE A 196 23.23 18.91 -3.92
CA PHE A 196 22.08 19.66 -4.41
C PHE A 196 21.15 18.77 -5.25
N ALA A 197 21.69 18.02 -6.21
CA ALA A 197 20.94 17.11 -7.05
C ALA A 197 20.24 16.02 -6.22
N ALA A 198 20.94 15.41 -5.26
CA ALA A 198 20.39 14.41 -4.36
C ALA A 198 19.28 14.98 -3.46
N ALA A 199 19.46 16.20 -2.93
CA ALA A 199 18.45 16.86 -2.12
C ALA A 199 17.21 17.24 -2.93
N PHE A 200 17.41 17.76 -4.14
CA PHE A 200 16.33 18.08 -5.09
C PHE A 200 15.54 16.82 -5.47
N LEU A 201 16.24 15.75 -5.88
CA LEU A 201 15.62 14.49 -6.28
C LEU A 201 14.86 13.84 -5.12
N SER A 202 15.44 13.82 -3.92
CA SER A 202 14.76 13.31 -2.72
C SER A 202 13.47 14.08 -2.43
N ASN A 203 13.49 15.41 -2.57
CA ASN A 203 12.28 16.23 -2.41
C ASN A 203 11.23 15.97 -3.49
N LEU A 204 11.65 15.83 -4.75
CA LEU A 204 10.76 15.52 -5.86
C LEU A 204 10.06 14.16 -5.65
N ILE A 205 10.82 13.14 -5.27
CA ILE A 205 10.31 11.79 -5.00
C ILE A 205 9.32 11.83 -3.83
N ARG A 206 9.68 12.47 -2.71
CA ARG A 206 8.80 12.59 -1.54
C ARG A 206 7.51 13.35 -1.84
N ASN A 207 7.58 14.41 -2.64
CA ASN A 207 6.39 15.15 -3.05
C ASN A 207 5.48 14.32 -3.97
N ARG A 208 6.05 13.54 -4.89
CA ARG A 208 5.29 12.61 -5.72
C ARG A 208 4.66 11.49 -4.90
N GLU A 209 5.40 10.91 -3.97
CA GLU A 209 4.90 9.88 -3.05
C GLU A 209 3.75 10.40 -2.19
N LYS A 210 3.85 11.63 -1.68
CA LYS A 210 2.77 12.29 -0.94
C LYS A 210 1.51 12.45 -1.81
N LYS A 211 1.64 12.93 -3.05
CA LYS A 211 0.50 13.06 -3.97
C LYS A 211 -0.13 11.71 -4.32
N LEU A 212 0.69 10.69 -4.59
CA LEU A 212 0.20 9.33 -4.85
C LEU A 212 -0.56 8.76 -3.66
N ARG A 213 -0.13 9.07 -2.44
CA ARG A 213 -0.85 8.69 -1.23
C ARG A 213 -2.21 9.37 -1.13
N GLU A 214 -2.26 10.69 -1.30
CA GLU A 214 -3.53 11.44 -1.26
C GLU A 214 -4.54 10.89 -2.29
N GLN A 215 -4.08 10.56 -3.50
CA GLN A 215 -4.92 9.93 -4.52
C GLN A 215 -5.37 8.51 -4.14
N ARG A 216 -4.48 7.69 -3.58
CA ARG A 216 -4.83 6.35 -3.10
C ARG A 216 -5.87 6.40 -1.98
N ASP A 217 -5.72 7.32 -1.04
CA ASP A 217 -6.64 7.48 0.09
C ASP A 217 -8.03 7.94 -0.42
N GLN A 218 -8.09 8.84 -1.41
CA GLN A 218 -9.33 9.23 -2.08
C GLN A 218 -10.01 8.05 -2.80
N LEU A 219 -9.26 7.28 -3.58
CA LEU A 219 -9.77 6.09 -4.27
C LEU A 219 -10.27 5.03 -3.29
N SER A 220 -9.57 4.83 -2.17
CA SER A 220 -9.99 3.90 -1.12
C SER A 220 -11.33 4.34 -0.50
N GLY A 221 -11.50 5.64 -0.23
CA GLY A 221 -12.77 6.18 0.28
C GLY A 221 -13.92 6.02 -0.72
N GLN A 222 -13.69 6.31 -2.01
CA GLN A 222 -14.68 6.09 -3.06
C GLN A 222 -15.06 4.60 -3.21
N THR A 223 -14.07 3.70 -3.13
CA THR A 223 -14.30 2.26 -3.20
C THR A 223 -15.19 1.80 -2.04
N GLN A 224 -14.93 2.27 -0.82
CA GLN A 224 -15.77 1.95 0.35
C GLN A 224 -17.20 2.46 0.15
N LEU A 225 -17.37 3.70 -0.32
CA LEU A 225 -18.69 4.28 -0.59
C LEU A 225 -19.46 3.48 -1.65
N LEU A 226 -18.80 3.12 -2.76
CA LEU A 226 -19.40 2.26 -3.79
C LEU A 226 -19.79 0.89 -3.23
N THR A 227 -18.96 0.31 -2.35
CA THR A 227 -19.27 -0.99 -1.73
C THR A 227 -20.53 -0.90 -0.88
N VAL A 228 -20.69 0.17 -0.09
CA VAL A 228 -21.91 0.42 0.70
C VAL A 228 -23.12 0.61 -0.22
N GLN A 229 -23.00 1.44 -1.25
CA GLN A 229 -24.08 1.63 -2.22
C GLN A 229 -24.49 0.35 -2.93
N THR A 230 -23.54 -0.51 -3.30
CA THR A 230 -23.85 -1.81 -3.91
C THR A 230 -24.56 -2.75 -2.94
N GLN A 231 -24.23 -2.67 -1.65
CA GLN A 231 -24.93 -3.45 -0.62
C GLN A 231 -26.37 -2.96 -0.43
N GLU A 232 -26.58 -1.64 -0.29
CA GLU A 232 -27.92 -1.04 -0.21
C GLU A 232 -28.78 -1.35 -1.43
N LEU A 233 -28.18 -1.30 -2.63
CA LEU A 233 -28.88 -1.64 -3.87
C LEU A 233 -29.28 -3.12 -3.91
N THR A 234 -28.44 -4.00 -3.37
CA THR A 234 -28.71 -5.44 -3.28
C THR A 234 -29.84 -5.73 -2.29
N GLU A 235 -29.82 -5.09 -1.11
CA GLU A 235 -30.89 -5.18 -0.12
C GLU A 235 -32.23 -4.67 -0.68
N THR A 236 -32.20 -3.55 -1.40
CA THR A 236 -33.38 -3.00 -2.06
C THR A 236 -33.91 -3.94 -3.15
N ARG A 237 -33.01 -4.55 -3.94
CA ARG A 237 -33.36 -5.54 -4.96
C ARG A 237 -34.05 -6.74 -4.34
N ASP A 238 -33.51 -7.27 -3.24
CA ASP A 238 -34.05 -8.45 -2.57
C ASP A 238 -35.40 -8.15 -1.90
N TYR A 239 -35.55 -6.97 -1.28
CA TYR A 239 -36.84 -6.50 -0.76
C TYR A 239 -37.91 -6.39 -1.85
N LEU A 240 -37.57 -5.78 -3.00
CA LEU A 240 -38.49 -5.68 -4.14
C LEU A 240 -38.86 -7.06 -4.68
N HIS A 241 -37.90 -7.99 -4.71
CA HIS A 241 -38.15 -9.35 -5.15
C HIS A 241 -39.11 -10.09 -4.21
N GLU A 242 -38.95 -9.91 -2.90
CA GLU A 242 -39.88 -10.45 -1.90
C GLU A 242 -41.28 -9.83 -2.06
N ALA A 243 -41.37 -8.52 -2.19
CA ALA A 243 -42.63 -7.81 -2.41
C ALA A 243 -43.37 -8.29 -3.67
N LEU A 244 -42.63 -8.52 -4.77
CA LEU A 244 -43.16 -9.10 -6.01
C LEU A 244 -43.72 -10.50 -5.76
N THR A 245 -42.96 -11.38 -5.11
CA THR A 245 -43.43 -12.76 -4.84
C THR A 245 -44.68 -12.79 -3.94
N LYS A 246 -44.79 -11.86 -2.99
CA LYS A 246 -45.98 -11.71 -2.13
C LYS A 246 -47.18 -11.20 -2.92
N SER A 247 -46.96 -10.24 -3.82
CA SER A 247 -47.99 -9.75 -4.75
C SER A 247 -48.50 -10.85 -5.67
N ASP A 248 -47.61 -11.68 -6.23
CA ASP A 248 -47.99 -12.81 -7.08
C ASP A 248 -48.79 -13.87 -6.32
N LYS A 249 -48.41 -14.18 -5.07
CA LYS A 249 -49.20 -15.06 -4.19
C LYS A 249 -50.58 -14.50 -3.92
N ALA A 250 -50.68 -13.22 -3.55
CA ALA A 250 -51.96 -12.55 -3.30
C ALA A 250 -52.86 -12.54 -4.54
N ARG A 251 -52.28 -12.36 -5.75
CA ARG A 251 -53.01 -12.49 -7.01
C ARG A 251 -53.55 -13.89 -7.23
N SER A 252 -52.76 -14.93 -6.99
CA SER A 252 -53.21 -16.32 -7.10
C SER A 252 -54.33 -16.65 -6.11
N GLU A 253 -54.25 -16.15 -4.87
CA GLU A 253 -55.32 -16.31 -3.87
C GLU A 253 -56.60 -15.58 -4.26
N LEU A 254 -56.49 -14.35 -4.79
CA LEU A 254 -57.61 -13.59 -5.34
C LEU A 254 -58.29 -14.33 -6.50
N GLU A 255 -57.50 -14.94 -7.38
CA GLU A 255 -58.01 -15.71 -8.52
C GLU A 255 -58.80 -16.94 -8.04
N LYS A 256 -58.26 -17.70 -7.08
CA LYS A 256 -58.98 -18.82 -6.44
C LYS A 256 -60.27 -18.37 -5.75
N THR A 257 -60.21 -17.28 -4.99
CA THR A 257 -61.38 -16.72 -4.29
C THR A 257 -62.45 -16.29 -5.29
N LYS A 258 -62.04 -15.70 -6.42
CA LYS A 258 -62.94 -15.30 -7.50
C LYS A 258 -63.60 -16.51 -8.17
N GLU A 259 -62.86 -17.60 -8.40
CA GLU A 259 -63.41 -18.85 -8.91
C GLU A 259 -64.42 -19.48 -7.95
N GLU A 260 -64.12 -19.54 -6.65
CA GLU A 260 -65.05 -20.01 -5.61
C GLU A 260 -66.30 -19.14 -5.54
N GLN A 261 -66.15 -17.82 -5.63
CA GLN A 261 -67.26 -16.88 -5.61
C GLN A 261 -68.14 -16.99 -6.87
N GLN A 262 -67.55 -17.31 -8.02
CA GLN A 262 -68.32 -17.62 -9.23
C GLN A 262 -69.10 -18.93 -9.06
N LYS A 263 -68.47 -19.97 -8.52
CA LYS A 263 -69.13 -21.26 -8.29
C LYS A 263 -70.30 -21.15 -7.31
N THR A 264 -70.10 -20.47 -6.19
CA THR A 264 -71.17 -20.21 -5.21
C THR A 264 -72.29 -19.33 -5.77
N ASN A 265 -71.97 -18.34 -6.61
CA ASN A 265 -73.00 -17.57 -7.32
C ASN A 265 -73.83 -18.44 -8.27
N LEU A 266 -73.19 -19.37 -9.00
CA LEU A 266 -73.90 -20.32 -9.86
C LEU A 266 -74.82 -21.24 -9.03
N GLU A 267 -74.34 -21.76 -7.90
CA GLU A 267 -75.16 -22.57 -6.98
C GLU A 267 -76.32 -21.79 -6.38
N LEU A 268 -76.10 -20.53 -5.97
CA LEU A 268 -77.15 -19.64 -5.47
C LEU A 268 -78.21 -19.34 -6.55
N LYS A 269 -77.80 -19.09 -7.79
CA LYS A 269 -78.73 -18.95 -8.91
C LYS A 269 -79.57 -20.20 -9.12
N ALA A 270 -78.96 -21.38 -9.11
CA ALA A 270 -79.69 -22.64 -9.23
C ALA A 270 -80.69 -22.85 -8.08
N LYS A 271 -80.31 -22.54 -6.84
CA LYS A 271 -81.23 -22.59 -5.69
C LYS A 271 -82.36 -21.56 -5.78
N LEU A 272 -82.08 -20.35 -6.28
CA LEU A 272 -83.11 -19.34 -6.51
C LEU A 272 -84.13 -19.81 -7.55
N GLU A 273 -83.67 -20.38 -8.67
CA GLU A 273 -84.55 -20.97 -9.68
C GLU A 273 -85.39 -22.12 -9.10
N GLU A 274 -84.81 -22.95 -8.23
CA GLU A 274 -85.53 -24.03 -7.55
C GLU A 274 -86.61 -23.49 -6.62
N VAL A 275 -86.29 -22.49 -5.78
CA VAL A 275 -87.26 -21.84 -4.88
C VAL A 275 -88.35 -21.13 -5.66
N GLU A 276 -88.02 -20.46 -6.77
CA GLU A 276 -88.99 -19.81 -7.64
C GLU A 276 -89.95 -20.84 -8.27
N LYS A 277 -89.42 -21.99 -8.70
CA LYS A 277 -90.23 -23.11 -9.18
C LYS A 277 -91.12 -23.70 -8.08
N TYR A 278 -90.62 -23.85 -6.85
CA TYR A 278 -91.45 -24.22 -5.71
C TYR A 278 -92.55 -23.19 -5.47
N GLY A 279 -92.23 -21.90 -5.47
CA GLY A 279 -93.17 -20.79 -5.32
C GLY A 279 -94.27 -20.81 -6.38
N GLN A 280 -93.94 -21.10 -7.65
CA GLN A 280 -94.94 -21.29 -8.71
C GLN A 280 -95.85 -22.49 -8.45
N VAL A 281 -95.33 -23.59 -7.91
CA VAL A 281 -96.12 -24.78 -7.57
C VAL A 281 -97.03 -24.53 -6.36
N THR A 282 -96.55 -23.84 -5.31
CA THR A 282 -97.38 -23.49 -4.15
C THR A 282 -98.46 -22.49 -4.52
N THR A 283 -98.12 -21.42 -5.24
CA THR A 283 -99.13 -20.46 -5.73
C THR A 283 -100.14 -21.13 -6.67
N GLY A 284 -99.68 -22.02 -7.56
CA GLY A 284 -100.56 -22.85 -8.39
C GLY A 284 -101.47 -23.78 -7.58
N ARG A 285 -100.97 -24.36 -6.48
CA ARG A 285 -101.78 -25.16 -5.54
C ARG A 285 -102.78 -24.32 -4.77
N GLU A 286 -102.39 -23.13 -4.31
CA GLU A 286 -103.27 -22.19 -3.61
C GLU A 286 -104.40 -21.71 -4.51
N LEU A 287 -104.09 -21.35 -5.77
CA LEU A 287 -105.09 -21.01 -6.79
C LEU A 287 -106.08 -22.16 -7.01
N LYS A 288 -105.60 -23.40 -7.11
CA LYS A 288 -106.44 -24.59 -7.26
C LYS A 288 -107.27 -24.89 -6.01
N MET A 289 -106.74 -24.60 -4.82
CA MET A 289 -107.45 -24.68 -3.54
C MET A 289 -108.56 -23.63 -3.44
N ILE A 290 -108.33 -22.42 -3.94
CA ILE A 290 -109.35 -21.37 -4.05
C ILE A 290 -110.46 -21.83 -5.02
N GLU A 291 -110.09 -22.35 -6.19
CA GLU A 291 -111.04 -22.89 -7.18
C GLU A 291 -111.85 -24.06 -6.61
N LEU A 292 -111.22 -24.95 -5.85
CA LEU A 292 -111.89 -26.07 -5.17
C LEU A 292 -112.82 -25.57 -4.05
N LYS A 293 -112.43 -24.54 -3.28
CA LYS A 293 -113.31 -23.92 -2.28
C LYS A 293 -114.53 -23.28 -2.92
N ASP A 294 -114.37 -22.61 -4.06
CA ASP A 294 -115.51 -22.06 -4.81
C ASP A 294 -116.41 -23.17 -5.39
N LYS A 295 -115.84 -24.28 -5.85
CA LYS A 295 -116.59 -25.48 -6.27
C LYS A 295 -117.34 -26.17 -5.12
N ILE A 296 -116.73 -26.25 -3.93
CA ILE A 296 -117.39 -26.76 -2.72
C ILE A 296 -118.54 -25.83 -2.33
N LYS A 297 -118.33 -24.52 -2.35
CA LYS A 297 -119.37 -23.53 -2.03
C LYS A 297 -120.56 -23.58 -3.00
N THR A 298 -120.31 -23.81 -4.29
CA THR A 298 -121.38 -24.01 -5.29
C THR A 298 -122.07 -25.36 -5.17
N LEU A 299 -121.37 -26.41 -4.73
CA LEU A 299 -121.97 -27.70 -4.38
C LEU A 299 -122.81 -27.62 -3.10
N GLU A 300 -122.36 -26.89 -2.08
CA GLU A 300 -123.12 -26.61 -0.86
C GLU A 300 -124.40 -25.81 -1.17
N GLN A 301 -124.34 -24.84 -2.08
CA GLN A 301 -125.55 -24.17 -2.59
C GLN A 301 -126.50 -25.14 -3.30
N ARG A 302 -125.98 -26.03 -4.16
CA ARG A 302 -126.79 -27.07 -4.83
C ARG A 302 -127.40 -28.09 -3.87
N ILE A 303 -126.70 -28.46 -2.80
CA ILE A 303 -127.21 -29.36 -1.76
C ILE A 303 -128.28 -28.65 -0.92
N GLY A 304 -128.08 -27.36 -0.59
CA GLY A 304 -129.09 -26.54 0.06
C GLY A 304 -130.35 -26.30 -0.79
N ASP A 305 -130.22 -26.31 -2.11
CA ASP A 305 -131.36 -26.26 -3.04
C ASP A 305 -132.10 -27.62 -3.15
N LEU A 306 -131.41 -28.74 -2.93
CA LEU A 306 -131.99 -30.09 -2.94
C LEU A 306 -132.65 -30.47 -1.60
N GLU A 307 -132.23 -29.90 -0.48
CA GLU A 307 -132.91 -30.07 0.82
C GLU A 307 -134.21 -29.25 0.94
N LYS A 308 -134.55 -28.43 -0.07
CA LYS A 308 -135.75 -27.58 -0.08
C LYS A 308 -136.86 -28.00 -1.04
N LYS A 309 -136.77 -29.09 -1.81
CA LYS A 309 -137.86 -29.57 -2.68
C LYS A 309 -137.83 -31.05 -3.01
#